data_AF-A0A8T4IAR0-F1
#
_entry.id   AF-A0A8T4IAR0-F1
#
_cell.length_a   1.000
_cell.length_b   1.000
_cell.length_c   1.000
_cell.angle_alpha   90.00
_cell.angle_beta   90.00
_cell.angle_gamma   90.00
#
_symmetry.space_group_name_H-M   'P 1'
#
loop_
_entity.id
_entity.type
_entity.pdbx_description
1 polymer ?
#
loop_
_entity_poly.entity_id
_entity_poly.type
_entity_poly.pdbx_seq_one_letter_code
_entity_poly.pdbx_strand_id
1 'polypeptide(L)'
;MAYDPGAIDATLAAAVGDEPGLIAELREAFLESSKRHMEAMESADTDAAWRGAAMRIKGLAASFGAVRLMGLAEEAARAGAGSEEMLRKLHRAVSRL
;
A
#
# COMPACT_ATOMS: atom_id res chain seq x y z
N MET A 1 10.78 -0.50 14.27
CA MET A 1 9.52 0.25 14.43
C MET A 1 8.39 -0.70 14.12
N ALA A 2 7.65 -1.11 15.16
CA ALA A 2 6.58 -2.09 15.05
C ALA A 2 5.43 -1.53 14.20
N TYR A 3 4.75 -2.42 13.50
CA TYR A 3 3.41 -2.16 12.95
C TYR A 3 2.55 -1.63 14.10
N ASP A 4 1.99 -0.43 13.94
CA ASP A 4 0.93 0.06 14.81
C ASP A 4 -0.40 -0.18 14.05
N PRO A 5 -1.05 -1.34 14.25
CA PRO A 5 -2.33 -1.63 13.61
C PRO A 5 -3.35 -0.50 13.82
N GLY A 6 -3.22 0.25 14.91
CA GLY A 6 -4.11 1.35 15.24
C GLY A 6 -4.02 2.56 14.30
N ALA A 7 -2.93 2.74 13.54
CA ALA A 7 -2.79 3.91 12.68
C ALA A 7 -3.76 3.88 11.48
N ILE A 8 -3.94 2.70 10.89
CA ILE A 8 -4.90 2.51 9.78
C ILE A 8 -6.32 2.55 10.33
N ASP A 9 -6.59 1.84 11.42
CA ASP A 9 -7.91 1.84 12.08
C ASP A 9 -8.36 3.24 12.48
N ALA A 10 -7.47 4.03 13.09
CA ALA A 10 -7.77 5.42 13.46
C ALA A 10 -8.03 6.30 12.23
N THR A 11 -7.31 6.09 11.13
CA THR A 11 -7.54 6.86 9.89
C THR A 11 -8.86 6.48 9.23
N LEU A 12 -9.21 5.18 9.23
CA LEU A 12 -10.49 4.69 8.73
C LEU A 12 -11.64 5.25 9.57
N ALA A 13 -11.59 5.11 10.90
CA ALA A 13 -12.59 5.65 11.82
C ALA A 13 -12.71 7.17 11.71
N ALA A 14 -11.61 7.90 11.51
CA ALA A 14 -11.66 9.35 11.27
C ALA A 14 -12.39 9.73 9.97
N ALA A 15 -12.40 8.85 8.96
CA ALA A 15 -13.04 9.11 7.67
C ALA A 15 -14.55 8.77 7.67
N VAL A 16 -14.96 7.72 8.38
CA VAL A 16 -16.34 7.19 8.33
C VAL A 16 -17.08 7.20 9.68
N GLY A 17 -16.42 7.66 10.75
CA GLY A 17 -16.91 7.56 12.13
C GLY A 17 -16.63 6.20 12.75
N ASP A 18 -17.19 5.96 13.94
CA ASP A 18 -17.03 4.69 14.70
C ASP A 18 -17.99 3.57 14.23
N GLU A 19 -18.56 3.68 13.03
CA GLU A 19 -19.46 2.67 12.46
C GLU A 19 -18.65 1.47 11.94
N PRO A 20 -18.69 0.30 12.62
CA PRO A 20 -17.78 -0.80 12.32
C PRO A 20 -17.94 -1.38 10.91
N GLY A 21 -19.16 -1.32 10.36
CA GLY A 21 -19.45 -1.75 8.99
C GLY A 21 -18.74 -0.89 7.94
N LEU A 22 -18.82 0.43 8.07
CA LEU A 22 -18.18 1.36 7.13
C LEU A 22 -16.65 1.29 7.23
N ILE A 23 -16.11 1.08 8.44
CA ILE A 23 -14.67 0.87 8.64
C ILE A 23 -14.21 -0.39 7.89
N ALA A 24 -14.97 -1.49 8.01
CA ALA A 24 -14.66 -2.74 7.33
C ALA A 24 -14.74 -2.61 5.80
N GLU A 25 -15.76 -1.94 5.27
CA GLU A 25 -15.91 -1.69 3.83
C GLU A 25 -14.75 -0.85 3.28
N LEU A 26 -14.38 0.23 3.98
CA LEU A 26 -13.30 1.10 3.55
C LEU A 26 -11.94 0.41 3.62
N ARG A 27 -11.73 -0.44 4.64
CA ARG A 27 -10.56 -1.32 4.76
C ARG A 27 -10.47 -2.29 3.58
N GLU A 28 -11.58 -2.93 3.22
CA GLU A 28 -11.62 -3.83 2.07
C GLU A 28 -11.30 -3.09 0.76
N ALA A 29 -11.89 -1.91 0.55
CA ALA A 29 -11.61 -1.08 -0.62
C ALA A 29 -10.11 -0.69 -0.72
N PHE A 30 -9.47 -0.39 0.42
CA PHE A 30 -8.04 -0.11 0.48
C PHE A 30 -7.19 -1.34 0.13
N LEU A 31 -7.52 -2.52 0.66
CA LEU A 31 -6.82 -3.77 0.36
C LEU A 31 -6.92 -4.12 -1.13
N GLU A 32 -8.13 -4.05 -1.69
CA GLU A 32 -8.38 -4.32 -3.11
C GLU A 32 -7.64 -3.32 -4.01
N SER A 33 -7.60 -2.04 -3.64
CA SER A 33 -6.83 -1.04 -4.38
C SER A 33 -5.32 -1.29 -4.31
N SER A 34 -4.82 -1.71 -3.14
CA SER A 34 -3.41 -2.04 -2.93
C SER A 34 -2.98 -3.22 -3.83
N LYS A 35 -3.79 -4.29 -3.89
CA LYS A 35 -3.55 -5.44 -4.76
C LYS A 35 -3.48 -5.05 -6.23
N ARG A 36 -4.44 -4.26 -6.73
CA ARG A 36 -4.44 -3.79 -8.13
C ARG A 36 -3.19 -2.99 -8.48
N HIS A 37 -2.70 -2.15 -7.57
CA HIS A 37 -1.47 -1.40 -7.81
C HIS A 37 -0.22 -2.29 -7.75
N MET A 38 -0.22 -3.35 -6.96
CA MET A 38 0.85 -4.35 -6.96
C MET A 38 0.88 -5.17 -8.24
N GLU A 39 -0.26 -5.63 -8.74
CA GLU A 39 -0.35 -6.33 -10.03
C GLU A 39 0.18 -5.45 -11.18
N ALA A 40 -0.16 -4.16 -11.17
CA ALA A 40 0.38 -3.18 -12.12
C ALA A 40 1.90 -2.98 -12.00
N MET A 41 2.47 -3.19 -10.80
CA MET A 41 3.91 -3.11 -10.57
C MET A 41 4.63 -4.40 -11.00
N GLU A 42 4.03 -5.57 -10.78
CA GLU A 42 4.54 -6.87 -11.20
C GLU A 42 4.61 -7.02 -12.72
N SER A 43 3.66 -6.40 -13.42
CA SER A 43 3.59 -6.37 -14.88
C SER A 43 4.37 -5.20 -15.51
N ALA A 44 5.14 -4.45 -14.72
CA ALA A 44 5.88 -3.31 -15.23
C ALA A 44 7.21 -3.72 -15.91
N ASP A 45 7.23 -3.66 -17.24
CA ASP A 45 8.41 -4.00 -18.05
C ASP A 45 9.43 -2.85 -18.20
N THR A 46 9.14 -1.68 -17.63
CA THR A 46 10.02 -0.50 -17.71
C THR A 46 10.17 0.17 -16.35
N ASP A 47 11.33 0.80 -16.11
CA ASP A 47 11.59 1.56 -14.88
C ASP A 47 10.55 2.69 -14.67
N ALA A 48 10.08 3.31 -15.74
CA ALA A 48 9.06 4.35 -15.68
C ALA A 48 7.70 3.79 -15.23
N ALA A 49 7.27 2.66 -15.81
CA ALA A 49 6.03 1.98 -15.41
C ALA A 49 6.12 1.51 -13.95
N TRP A 50 7.24 0.90 -13.59
CA TRP A 50 7.51 0.42 -12.24
C TRP A 50 7.46 1.54 -11.21
N ARG A 51 8.20 2.63 -11.45
CA ARG A 51 8.18 3.83 -10.61
C ARG A 51 6.78 4.43 -10.53
N GLY A 52 6.05 4.47 -11.65
CA GLY A 52 4.67 4.94 -11.70
C GLY A 52 3.70 4.11 -10.85
N ALA A 53 3.86 2.79 -10.82
CA ALA A 53 3.09 1.89 -9.96
C ALA A 53 3.48 2.05 -8.48
N ALA A 54 4.78 2.10 -8.18
CA ALA A 54 5.29 2.32 -6.83
C ALA A 54 4.77 3.64 -6.22
N MET A 55 4.74 4.72 -7.00
CA MET A 55 4.20 6.01 -6.54
C MET A 55 2.70 5.97 -6.28
N ARG A 56 1.93 5.15 -7.03
CA ARG A 56 0.50 4.93 -6.77
C ARG A 56 0.29 4.18 -5.45
N ILE A 57 1.07 3.13 -5.19
CA ILE A 57 1.06 2.40 -3.91
C ILE A 57 1.39 3.37 -2.77
N LYS A 58 2.41 4.22 -2.93
CA LYS A 58 2.80 5.22 -1.93
C LYS A 58 1.67 6.21 -1.63
N GLY A 59 1.03 6.75 -2.66
CA GLY A 59 -0.08 7.70 -2.51
C GLY A 59 -1.28 7.07 -1.81
N LEU A 60 -1.66 5.85 -2.21
CA LEU A 60 -2.72 5.09 -1.54
C LEU A 60 -2.38 4.86 -0.06
N ALA A 61 -1.17 4.40 0.23
CA ALA A 61 -0.73 4.18 1.61
C ALA A 61 -0.75 5.47 2.46
N ALA A 62 -0.45 6.62 1.86
CA ALA A 62 -0.50 7.91 2.53
C ALA A 62 -1.92 8.31 2.96
N SER A 63 -2.92 8.04 2.11
CA SER A 63 -4.33 8.33 2.43
C SER A 63 -4.84 7.58 3.66
N PHE A 64 -4.24 6.44 3.99
CA PHE A 64 -4.66 5.57 5.10
C PHE A 64 -3.67 5.54 6.26
N GLY A 65 -2.65 6.42 6.26
CA GLY A 65 -1.65 6.45 7.33
C GLY A 65 -0.77 5.18 7.39
N ALA A 66 -0.69 4.40 6.31
CA ALA A 66 0.09 3.16 6.24
C ALA A 66 1.59 3.44 6.03
N VAL A 67 2.23 4.10 7.00
CA VAL A 67 3.61 4.64 6.93
C VAL A 67 4.63 3.61 6.46
N ARG A 68 4.55 2.36 6.93
CA ARG A 68 5.48 1.30 6.52
C ARG A 68 5.35 0.96 5.03
N LEU A 69 4.12 0.89 4.52
CA LEU A 69 3.88 0.63 3.11
C LEU A 69 4.34 1.81 2.25
N MET A 70 4.13 3.05 2.72
CA MET A 70 4.65 4.25 2.06
C MET A 70 6.17 4.20 1.90
N GLY A 71 6.89 3.83 2.95
CA GLY A 71 8.37 3.72 2.92
C GLY A 71 8.85 2.66 1.94
N LEU A 72 8.24 1.47 1.96
CA LEU A 72 8.59 0.39 1.03
C LEU A 72 8.28 0.77 -0.43
N ALA A 73 7.17 1.48 -0.67
CA ALA A 73 6.82 1.96 -2.00
C ALA A 73 7.80 3.02 -2.51
N GLU A 74 8.28 3.92 -1.64
CA GLU A 74 9.33 4.89 -1.96
C GLU A 74 10.67 4.20 -2.28
N GLU A 75 11.07 3.19 -1.48
CA GLU A 75 12.24 2.37 -1.78
C GLU A 75 12.10 1.68 -3.13
N ALA A 76 10.92 1.13 -3.42
CA ALA A 76 10.67 0.41 -4.66
C ALA A 76 10.68 1.36 -5.86
N ALA A 77 10.17 2.58 -5.72
CA ALA A 77 10.23 3.62 -6.77
C ALA A 77 11.67 4.04 -7.14
N ARG A 78 12.64 3.79 -6.24
CA ARG A 78 14.07 4.01 -6.46
C ARG A 78 14.79 2.73 -6.93
N ALA A 79 14.20 1.57 -6.69
CA ALA A 79 14.64 0.31 -7.28
C ALA A 79 14.25 0.28 -8.76
N GLY A 80 15.13 -0.29 -9.60
CA GLY A 80 14.81 -0.56 -11.01
C GLY A 80 13.69 -1.59 -11.14
N ALA A 81 13.09 -1.65 -12.33
CA ALA A 81 12.01 -2.58 -12.65
C ALA A 81 12.41 -4.04 -12.42
N GLY A 82 11.44 -4.86 -12.00
CA GLY A 82 11.64 -6.29 -11.82
C GLY A 82 12.38 -6.69 -10.54
N SER A 83 12.57 -5.78 -9.58
CA SER A 83 13.19 -6.13 -8.29
C SER A 83 12.31 -7.09 -7.48
N GLU A 84 12.61 -8.39 -7.55
CA GLU A 84 11.89 -9.42 -6.80
C GLU A 84 11.94 -9.19 -5.29
N GLU A 85 13.04 -8.65 -4.77
CA GLU A 85 13.16 -8.32 -3.35
C GLU A 85 12.10 -7.30 -2.93
N MET A 86 11.92 -6.24 -3.73
CA MET A 86 10.92 -5.22 -3.45
C MET A 86 9.50 -5.76 -3.57
N LEU A 87 9.21 -6.57 -4.60
CA LEU A 87 7.91 -7.26 -4.72
C LEU A 87 7.62 -8.13 -3.48
N ARG A 88 8.58 -8.94 -3.03
CA ARG A 88 8.43 -9.78 -1.82
C ARG A 88 8.20 -8.93 -0.57
N LYS A 89 8.88 -7.78 -0.42
CA LYS A 89 8.68 -6.87 0.71
C LYS A 89 7.30 -6.23 0.69
N LEU A 90 6.85 -5.77 -0.47
CA LEU A 90 5.54 -5.14 -0.67
C LEU A 90 4.40 -6.14 -0.43
N HIS A 91 4.48 -7.35 -1.00
CA HIS A 91 3.54 -8.45 -0.73
C HIS A 91 3.36 -8.73 0.76
N ARG A 92 4.48 -8.90 1.48
CA ARG A 92 4.44 -9.13 2.93
C ARG A 92 3.90 -7.94 3.71
N ALA A 93 4.02 -6.72 3.19
CA ALA A 93 3.46 -5.55 3.84
C ALA A 93 1.95 -5.51 3.65
N VAL A 94 1.47 -5.75 2.43
CA VAL A 94 0.04 -5.72 2.10
C VAL A 94 -0.72 -6.88 2.75
N SER A 95 -0.12 -8.07 2.86
CA SER A 95 -0.76 -9.21 3.52
C SER A 95 -0.91 -9.08 5.05
N ARG A 96 -0.31 -8.05 5.64
CA ARG A 96 -0.35 -7.78 7.09
C ARG A 96 -1.18 -6.56 7.47
N LEU A 97 -1.82 -5.93 6.48
CA LEU A 97 -2.70 -4.77 6.67
C LEU A 97 -4.01 -5.18 7.35
#